data_AF-A0A383F236-F1
#
_entry.id   AF-A0A383F236-F1
#
_cell.length_a   1.000
_cell.length_b   1.000
_cell.length_c   1.000
_cell.angle_alpha   90.00
_cell.angle_beta   90.00
_cell.angle_gamma   90.00
#
_symmetry.space_group_name_H-M   'P 1'
#
loop_
_entity.id
_entity.type
_entity.pdbx_description
1 polymer ?
#
loop_
_entity_poly.entity_id
_entity_poly.type
_entity_poly.pdbx_seq_one_letter_code
_entity_poly.pdbx_strand_id
1 'polypeptide(L)'
;PTWSPVFWGTGALTNVILNILFIPNWGIVGAGIATFLSFLVMFLFILYKNQTWFPINFINTAIVMYSLFSIIIIVVHSLFFNKVLLLSFISMYFVFGCKILININDSFSEK
;
A
#
# COMPACT_ATOMS: atom_id res chain seq x y z
N PRO A 1 -21.61 3.27 -15.59
CA PRO A 1 -20.59 3.59 -14.55
C PRO A 1 -19.70 4.78 -14.96
N THR A 2 -20.21 6.01 -14.84
CA THR A 2 -19.51 7.26 -15.19
C THR A 2 -18.34 7.61 -14.25
N TRP A 3 -18.19 6.87 -13.15
CA TRP A 3 -17.18 7.12 -12.11
C TRP A 3 -15.82 6.47 -12.39
N SER A 4 -15.78 5.43 -13.23
CA SER A 4 -14.52 4.75 -13.54
C SER A 4 -13.52 5.72 -14.19
N PRO A 5 -13.86 6.50 -15.23
CA PRO A 5 -12.94 7.49 -15.80
C PRO A 5 -12.42 8.53 -14.79
N VAL A 6 -13.21 8.86 -13.75
CA VAL A 6 -12.81 9.80 -12.71
C VAL A 6 -11.68 9.22 -11.85
N PHE A 7 -11.77 7.95 -11.46
CA PHE A 7 -10.72 7.28 -10.67
C PHE A 7 -9.42 7.12 -11.45
N TRP A 8 -9.53 6.81 -12.73
CA TRP A 8 -8.36 6.65 -13.59
C TRP A 8 -7.75 8.02 -13.92
N GLY A 9 -8.58 9.04 -14.12
CA GLY A 9 -8.14 10.42 -14.34
C GLY A 9 -7.40 11.00 -13.13
N THR A 10 -7.89 10.76 -11.90
CA THR A 10 -7.21 11.25 -10.69
C THR A 10 -5.86 10.58 -10.48
N GLY A 11 -5.75 9.27 -10.73
CA GLY A 11 -4.49 8.54 -10.70
C GLY A 11 -3.51 9.01 -11.78
N ALA A 12 -3.96 9.16 -13.03
CA ALA A 12 -3.11 9.63 -14.12
C ALA A 12 -2.61 11.07 -13.89
N LEU A 13 -3.49 11.96 -13.43
CA LEU A 13 -3.16 13.35 -13.16
C LEU A 13 -2.15 13.49 -12.01
N THR A 14 -2.34 12.74 -10.93
CA THR A 14 -1.35 12.71 -9.83
C THR A 14 -0.01 12.15 -10.30
N ASN A 15 -0.01 11.13 -11.16
CA ASN A 15 1.22 10.53 -11.70
C ASN A 15 2.02 11.52 -12.55
N VAL A 16 1.36 12.25 -13.45
CA VAL A 16 1.99 13.29 -14.27
C VAL A 16 2.56 14.42 -13.41
N ILE A 17 1.77 14.95 -12.47
CA ILE A 17 2.20 16.05 -11.59
C ILE A 17 3.42 15.62 -10.76
N LEU A 18 3.36 14.45 -10.13
CA LEU A 18 4.44 13.96 -9.28
C LEU A 18 5.69 13.60 -10.08
N ASN A 19 5.56 13.06 -11.28
CA ASN A 19 6.70 12.81 -12.16
C ASN A 19 7.42 14.11 -12.53
N ILE A 20 6.68 15.17 -12.88
CA ILE A 20 7.27 16.48 -13.18
C ILE A 20 8.05 17.03 -11.97
N LEU A 21 7.57 16.80 -10.75
CA LEU A 21 8.22 17.27 -9.53
C LEU A 21 9.41 16.39 -9.08
N PHE A 22 9.31 15.08 -9.21
CA PHE A 22 10.25 14.13 -8.61
C PHE A 22 11.34 13.63 -9.57
N ILE A 23 11.06 13.53 -10.88
CA ILE A 23 12.07 13.08 -11.85
C ILE A 23 13.28 14.04 -11.89
N PRO A 24 13.13 15.38 -11.89
CA PRO A 24 14.28 16.28 -11.95
C PRO A 24 15.22 16.15 -10.75
N ASN A 25 14.68 15.82 -9.57
CA ASN A 25 15.43 15.76 -8.33
C ASN A 25 15.97 14.35 -8.05
N TRP A 26 15.18 13.31 -8.31
CA TRP A 26 15.42 11.92 -7.87
C TRP A 26 15.48 10.91 -9.03
N GLY A 27 15.40 11.35 -10.28
CA GLY A 27 15.50 10.51 -11.47
C GLY A 27 14.49 9.36 -11.48
N ILE A 28 14.98 8.14 -11.74
CA ILE A 28 14.15 6.93 -11.82
C ILE A 28 13.50 6.56 -10.48
N VAL A 29 14.17 6.84 -9.36
CA VAL A 29 13.61 6.62 -8.01
C VAL A 29 12.42 7.55 -7.79
N GLY A 30 12.53 8.80 -8.25
CA GLY A 30 11.43 9.77 -8.25
C GLY A 30 10.21 9.29 -9.03
N ALA A 31 10.42 8.69 -10.20
CA ALA A 31 9.33 8.12 -11.01
C ALA A 31 8.61 6.95 -10.31
N GLY A 32 9.38 6.10 -9.61
CA GLY A 32 8.82 5.03 -8.78
C GLY A 32 7.94 5.57 -7.65
N ILE A 33 8.42 6.58 -6.93
CA ILE A 33 7.67 7.23 -5.83
C ILE A 33 6.41 7.92 -6.35
N ALA A 34 6.51 8.61 -7.49
CA ALA A 34 5.36 9.24 -8.16
C ALA A 34 4.28 8.22 -8.50
N THR A 35 4.67 7.07 -9.07
CA THR A 35 3.75 5.98 -9.42
C THR A 35 3.08 5.39 -8.20
N PHE A 36 3.85 5.11 -7.15
CA PHE A 36 3.33 4.59 -5.88
C PHE A 36 2.29 5.53 -5.25
N LEU A 37 2.60 6.82 -5.14
CA LEU A 37 1.68 7.81 -4.59
C LEU A 37 0.41 7.97 -5.42
N SER A 38 0.50 7.86 -6.74
CA SER A 38 -0.65 7.97 -7.62
C SER A 38 -1.63 6.82 -7.43
N PHE A 39 -1.12 5.60 -7.30
CA PHE A 39 -1.95 4.44 -6.95
C PHE A 39 -2.51 4.54 -5.54
N LEU A 40 -1.75 5.10 -4.59
CA LEU A 40 -2.23 5.32 -3.23
C LEU A 40 -3.39 6.34 -3.20
N VAL A 41 -3.28 7.45 -3.94
CA VAL A 41 -4.37 8.43 -4.06
C VAL A 41 -5.61 7.80 -4.71
N MET A 42 -5.42 7.05 -5.80
CA MET A 42 -6.50 6.34 -6.46
C MET A 42 -7.18 5.35 -5.50
N PHE A 43 -6.41 4.57 -4.75
CA PHE A 43 -6.90 3.63 -3.74
C PHE A 43 -7.71 4.33 -2.64
N LEU A 44 -7.20 5.42 -2.07
CA LEU A 44 -7.91 6.18 -1.03
C LEU A 44 -9.23 6.75 -1.53
N PHE A 45 -9.26 7.24 -2.76
CA PHE A 45 -10.47 7.82 -3.35
C PHE A 45 -11.53 6.75 -3.67
N ILE A 46 -11.09 5.57 -4.14
CA ILE A 46 -11.95 4.39 -4.28
C ILE A 46 -12.47 3.96 -2.91
N LEU A 47 -11.62 3.87 -1.89
CA LEU A 47 -12.00 3.48 -0.54
C LEU A 47 -13.08 4.41 0.03
N TYR A 48 -12.87 5.72 -0.08
CA TYR A 48 -13.83 6.73 0.37
C TYR A 48 -15.19 6.58 -0.33
N LYS A 49 -15.21 6.41 -1.65
CA LYS A 49 -16.46 6.21 -2.41
C LYS A 49 -17.09 4.85 -2.13
N ASN A 50 -16.30 3.81 -1.95
CA ASN A 50 -16.78 2.46 -1.71
C ASN A 50 -17.54 2.40 -0.37
N GLN A 51 -17.03 3.05 0.68
CA GLN A 51 -17.72 3.15 1.98
C GLN A 51 -19.14 3.75 1.86
N THR A 52 -19.39 4.62 0.87
CA THR A 52 -20.71 5.22 0.65
C THR A 52 -21.68 4.34 -0.15
N TRP A 53 -21.19 3.41 -0.96
CA TRP A 53 -22.04 2.59 -1.85
C TRP A 53 -22.25 1.17 -1.34
N PHE A 54 -21.20 0.58 -0.76
CA PHE A 54 -21.22 -0.74 -0.14
C PHE A 54 -20.26 -0.71 1.05
N PRO A 55 -20.75 -0.57 2.30
CA PRO A 55 -19.90 -0.57 3.49
C PRO A 55 -19.40 -2.00 3.76
N ILE A 56 -18.53 -2.50 2.88
CA ILE A 56 -17.76 -3.71 3.10
C ILE A 56 -16.56 -3.28 3.91
N ASN A 57 -16.51 -3.69 5.17
CA ASN A 57 -15.43 -3.38 6.09
C ASN A 57 -14.19 -4.25 5.79
N PHE A 58 -13.64 -4.11 4.57
CA PHE A 58 -12.52 -4.93 4.07
C PHE A 58 -11.18 -4.49 4.69
N ILE A 59 -11.09 -3.24 5.13
CA ILE A 59 -9.94 -2.74 5.89
C ILE A 59 -10.10 -3.18 7.34
N ASN A 60 -9.55 -4.34 7.65
CA ASN A 60 -9.37 -4.77 9.03
C ASN A 60 -8.12 -4.12 9.62
N THR A 61 -8.13 -3.84 10.91
CA THR A 61 -6.97 -3.39 11.70
C THR A 61 -5.72 -4.23 11.42
N ALA A 62 -5.90 -5.54 11.19
CA ALA A 62 -4.81 -6.44 10.82
C ALA A 62 -4.08 -6.04 9.51
N ILE A 63 -4.81 -5.64 8.48
CA ILE A 63 -4.23 -5.22 7.17
C ILE A 63 -3.53 -3.88 7.33
N VAL A 64 -4.10 -2.95 8.11
CA VAL A 64 -3.47 -1.66 8.42
C VAL A 64 -2.15 -1.88 9.17
N MET A 65 -2.16 -2.71 10.23
CA MET A 65 -0.94 -3.06 10.97
C MET A 65 0.12 -3.72 10.08
N TYR A 66 -0.29 -4.60 9.17
CA TYR A 66 0.62 -5.23 8.20
C TYR A 66 1.28 -4.20 7.27
N SER A 67 0.50 -3.22 6.78
CA SER A 67 1.03 -2.13 5.95
C SER A 67 2.00 -1.23 6.73
N LEU A 68 1.70 -0.88 7.99
CA LEU A 68 2.60 -0.10 8.84
C LEU A 68 3.89 -0.85 9.16
N PHE A 69 3.80 -2.15 9.42
CA PHE A 69 4.98 -2.98 9.69
C PHE A 69 5.93 -3.04 8.48
N SER A 70 5.40 -3.01 7.26
CA SER A 70 6.22 -2.91 6.04
C SER A 70 7.04 -1.60 5.98
N ILE A 71 6.45 -0.48 6.40
CA ILE A 71 7.13 0.82 6.45
C ILE A 71 8.25 0.78 7.50
N ILE A 72 8.00 0.18 8.67
CA ILE A 72 9.01 0.02 9.73
C ILE A 72 10.23 -0.75 9.21
N ILE A 73 10.03 -1.84 8.47
CA ILE A 73 11.13 -2.62 7.90
C ILE A 73 11.96 -1.79 6.92
N ILE A 74 11.32 -0.99 6.06
CA ILE A 74 12.01 -0.09 5.12
C ILE A 74 12.84 0.95 5.89
N VAL A 75 12.28 1.55 6.95
CA VAL A 75 12.99 2.52 7.79
C VAL A 75 14.16 1.86 8.52
N VAL A 76 13.97 0.70 9.14
CA VAL A 76 15.04 -0.05 9.82
C VAL A 76 16.15 -0.40 8.83
N HIS A 77 15.81 -0.83 7.62
CA HIS A 77 16.80 -1.07 6.57
C HIS A 77 17.62 0.18 6.22
N SER A 78 16.96 1.35 6.15
CA SER A 78 17.64 2.61 5.86
C SER A 78 18.59 3.08 6.97
N LEU A 79 18.29 2.74 8.23
CA LEU A 79 19.06 3.16 9.40
C LEU A 79 20.14 2.14 9.80
N PHE A 80 19.92 0.86 9.56
CA PHE A 80 20.80 -0.24 10.00
C PHE A 80 21.24 -1.10 8.80
N PHE A 81 22.53 -1.06 8.47
CA PHE A 81 23.13 -1.88 7.40
C PHE A 81 23.37 -3.36 7.79
N ASN A 82 22.91 -3.79 8.96
CA ASN A 82 23.15 -5.16 9.42
C ASN A 82 22.19 -6.16 8.74
N LYS A 83 22.74 -6.96 7.83
CA LYS A 83 22.00 -7.96 7.04
C LYS A 83 21.35 -9.06 7.89
N VAL A 84 21.94 -9.41 9.03
CA VAL A 84 21.39 -10.46 9.91
C VAL A 84 20.11 -9.98 10.60
N LEU A 85 20.10 -8.73 11.09
CA LEU A 85 18.90 -8.11 11.66
C LEU A 85 17.80 -7.91 10.61
N LEU A 86 18.16 -7.52 9.38
CA LEU A 86 17.19 -7.40 8.30
C LEU A 86 16.50 -8.74 8.00
N LEU A 87 17.26 -9.83 7.95
CA LEU A 87 16.72 -11.17 7.65
C LEU A 87 15.72 -11.64 8.74
N SER A 88 15.97 -11.32 10.01
CA SER A 88 15.05 -11.67 11.09
C SER A 88 13.73 -10.88 11.01
N PHE A 89 13.76 -9.61 10.62
CA PHE A 89 12.54 -8.83 10.40
C PHE A 89 11.74 -9.34 9.19
N ILE A 90 12.41 -9.74 8.10
CA ILE A 90 11.74 -10.31 6.92
C ILE A 90 11.07 -11.65 7.25
N SER A 91 11.74 -12.53 8.02
CA SER A 91 11.13 -13.81 8.41
C SER A 91 9.92 -13.61 9.33
N MET A 92 9.99 -12.65 10.26
CA MET A 92 8.85 -12.27 11.11
C MET A 92 7.69 -11.71 10.28
N TYR A 93 7.97 -10.88 9.28
CA TYR A 93 6.97 -10.33 8.35
C TYR A 93 6.24 -11.43 7.58
N PHE A 94 6.99 -12.44 7.10
CA PHE A 94 6.41 -13.57 6.38
C PHE A 94 5.47 -14.39 7.26
N VAL A 95 5.90 -14.75 8.47
CA VAL A 95 5.07 -15.52 9.42
C VAL A 95 3.79 -14.77 9.78
N PHE A 96 3.89 -13.45 10.01
CA PHE A 96 2.74 -12.62 10.32
C PHE A 96 1.76 -12.53 9.14
N GLY A 97 2.28 -12.43 7.90
CA GLY A 97 1.47 -12.48 6.68
C GLY A 97 0.70 -13.79 6.54
N CYS A 98 1.34 -14.94 6.76
CA CYS A 98 0.67 -16.23 6.73
C CYS A 98 -0.46 -16.34 7.76
N LYS A 99 -0.26 -15.82 8.98
CA LYS A 99 -1.32 -15.81 10.01
C LYS A 99 -2.53 -14.97 9.60
N ILE A 100 -2.30 -13.80 8.99
CA ILE A 100 -3.39 -12.96 8.48
C ILE A 100 -4.15 -13.68 7.37
N LEU A 101 -3.45 -14.34 6.45
CA LEU A 101 -4.08 -15.07 5.35
C LEU A 101 -4.95 -16.23 5.85
N ILE A 102 -4.47 -17.00 6.83
CA ILE A 102 -5.25 -18.09 7.44
C ILE A 102 -6.49 -17.51 8.13
N ASN A 103 -6.34 -16.45 8.93
CA ASN A 103 -7.46 -15.81 9.63
C ASN A 103 -8.52 -15.27 8.65
N ILE A 104 -8.10 -14.67 7.53
CA ILE A 104 -9.02 -14.23 6.48
C ILE A 104 -9.73 -15.44 5.87
N ASN A 105 -9.00 -16.50 5.51
CA ASN A 105 -9.58 -17.70 4.92
C ASN A 105 -10.64 -18.34 5.84
N ASP A 106 -10.36 -18.42 7.14
CA ASP A 106 -11.29 -18.96 8.13
C ASP A 106 -12.56 -18.11 8.24
N SER A 107 -12.43 -16.78 8.22
CA SER A 107 -13.57 -15.84 8.25
C SER A 107 -14.50 -15.93 7.02
N PHE A 108 -13.99 -16.43 5.89
CA PHE A 108 -14.79 -16.70 4.70
C PHE A 108 -15.42 -18.09 4.71
N SER A 109 -14.87 -19.05 5.47
CA SER A 109 -15.39 -20.42 5.56
C SER A 109 -16.54 -20.58 6.57
N GLU A 110 -16.70 -19.65 7.53
CA GLU A 110 -17.80 -19.64 8.50
C GLU A 110 -19.10 -18.95 8.01
N LYS A 111 -19.07 -18.31 6.83
CA LYS A 111 -20.25 -17.67 6.20
C LYS A 111 -20.82 -18.52 5.08
#